data_AF-J2AWK7-F1
#
_entry.id   AF-J2AWK7-F1
#
_cell.length_a   1.000
_cell.length_b   1.000
_cell.length_c   1.000
_cell.angle_alpha   90.00
_cell.angle_beta   90.00
_cell.angle_gamma   90.00
#
_symmetry.space_group_name_H-M   'P 1'
#
loop_
_entity.id
_entity.type
_entity.pdbx_description
1 polymer ?
#
loop_
_entity_poly.entity_id
_entity_poly.type
_entity_poly.pdbx_seq_one_letter_code
_entity_poly.pdbx_strand_id
1 'polypeptide(L)'
;MDETELAICRQAYATQMLAKMGIVGDERLRQAFATVPREDFLDPPPWRMANGAGYQDMPSTDPVILYQDVLIALQEGRQVNNGSPSLHALGLHWLAPQSGETACHIGAGGGYYTAMLSHLVGSGGHVAAIEYDWDLAARAVANLAPYGNVEVVCGNGLEWPQSPADAIYVNFGVHRPAETWVDNLAIGGRLIFPLCAPSRDGNDNLRPRSARGGFFLIQRTPGHYRARYLSPTVFVWGHGASGTIETYRVLDSAFRQGGMGRVTRLRWKEPKQEDEWYSEEDWGLL
;
A
#
# COMPACT_ATOMS: atom_id res chain seq x y z
N MET A 1 -28.18 -9.86 -0.44
CA MET A 1 -27.81 -10.98 -1.32
C MET A 1 -27.38 -12.19 -0.51
N ASP A 2 -27.48 -13.40 -1.05
CA ASP A 2 -26.90 -14.60 -0.43
C ASP A 2 -25.41 -14.77 -0.79
N GLU A 3 -24.73 -15.74 -0.15
CA GLU A 3 -23.29 -15.97 -0.34
C GLU A 3 -22.93 -16.40 -1.77
N THR A 4 -23.83 -17.09 -2.47
CA THR A 4 -23.59 -17.52 -3.86
C THR A 4 -23.60 -16.29 -4.77
N GLU A 5 -24.56 -15.40 -4.57
CA GLU A 5 -24.66 -14.15 -5.31
C GLU A 5 -23.46 -13.22 -5.04
N LEU A 6 -23.01 -13.12 -3.78
CA LEU A 6 -21.82 -12.34 -3.42
C LEU A 6 -20.54 -12.91 -4.03
N ALA A 7 -20.39 -14.23 -4.08
CA ALA A 7 -19.26 -14.86 -4.76
C ALA A 7 -19.19 -14.49 -6.24
N ILE A 8 -20.33 -14.38 -6.94
CA ILE A 8 -20.39 -13.91 -8.33
C ILE A 8 -19.92 -12.46 -8.42
N CYS A 9 -20.36 -11.59 -7.51
CA CYS A 9 -19.90 -10.20 -7.45
C CYS A 9 -18.39 -10.09 -7.21
N ARG A 10 -17.83 -10.88 -6.30
CA ARG A 10 -16.38 -10.95 -6.05
C ARG A 10 -15.60 -11.34 -7.31
N GLN A 11 -16.08 -12.33 -8.07
CA GLN A 11 -15.43 -12.76 -9.32
C GLN A 11 -15.44 -11.66 -10.40
N ALA A 12 -16.57 -10.99 -10.58
CA ALA A 12 -16.70 -9.87 -11.50
C ALA A 12 -15.78 -8.72 -11.09
N TYR A 13 -15.79 -8.37 -9.81
CA TYR A 13 -14.93 -7.34 -9.22
C TYR A 13 -13.44 -7.64 -9.40
N ALA A 14 -13.00 -8.87 -9.12
CA ALA A 14 -11.61 -9.29 -9.35
C ALA A 14 -11.19 -9.05 -10.81
N THR A 15 -12.03 -9.44 -11.76
CA THR A 15 -11.78 -9.25 -13.19
C THR A 15 -11.69 -7.77 -13.54
N GLN A 16 -12.61 -6.96 -13.04
CA GLN A 16 -12.64 -5.52 -13.28
C GLN A 16 -11.40 -4.80 -12.70
N MET A 17 -10.95 -5.18 -11.50
CA MET A 17 -9.80 -4.53 -10.85
C MET A 17 -8.51 -4.78 -11.62
N LEU A 18 -8.27 -6.02 -12.04
CA LEU A 18 -7.11 -6.38 -12.84
C LEU A 18 -7.20 -5.74 -14.24
N ALA A 19 -8.36 -5.80 -14.90
CA ALA A 19 -8.55 -5.22 -16.22
C ALA A 19 -8.35 -3.70 -16.24
N LYS A 20 -8.82 -2.98 -15.20
CA LYS A 20 -8.63 -1.54 -15.08
C LYS A 20 -7.15 -1.14 -15.09
N MET A 21 -6.28 -1.99 -14.54
CA MET A 21 -4.82 -1.78 -14.50
C MET A 21 -4.08 -2.43 -15.69
N GLY A 22 -4.79 -3.03 -16.65
CA GLY A 22 -4.18 -3.72 -17.79
C GLY A 22 -3.42 -5.01 -17.41
N ILE A 23 -3.73 -5.60 -16.25
CA ILE A 23 -3.08 -6.83 -15.78
C ILE A 23 -3.69 -8.03 -16.51
N VAL A 24 -2.84 -8.84 -17.13
CA VAL A 24 -3.23 -10.04 -17.88
C VAL A 24 -2.49 -11.25 -17.32
N GLY A 25 -3.21 -12.35 -17.11
CA GLY A 25 -2.61 -13.64 -16.74
C GLY A 25 -2.25 -13.84 -15.27
N ASP A 26 -2.56 -12.88 -14.38
CA ASP A 26 -2.35 -13.04 -12.94
C ASP A 26 -3.54 -13.74 -12.26
N GLU A 27 -3.63 -15.04 -12.49
CA GLU A 27 -4.74 -15.85 -11.98
C GLU A 27 -4.72 -15.98 -10.45
N ARG A 28 -3.52 -16.00 -9.83
CA ARG A 28 -3.39 -16.08 -8.36
C ARG A 28 -3.93 -14.81 -7.70
N LEU A 29 -3.63 -13.63 -8.25
CA LEU A 29 -4.19 -12.38 -7.75
C LEU A 29 -5.69 -12.28 -8.00
N ARG A 30 -6.16 -12.70 -9.19
CA ARG A 30 -7.59 -12.73 -9.51
C ARG A 30 -8.35 -13.58 -8.50
N GLN A 31 -7.82 -14.77 -8.16
CA GLN A 31 -8.41 -15.65 -7.15
C GLN A 31 -8.41 -15.01 -5.76
N ALA A 32 -7.31 -14.38 -5.33
CA ALA A 32 -7.27 -13.68 -4.04
C ALA A 32 -8.38 -12.61 -3.92
N PHE A 33 -8.58 -11.79 -4.97
CA PHE A 33 -9.68 -10.82 -5.01
C PHE A 33 -11.09 -11.46 -5.03
N ALA A 34 -11.23 -12.63 -5.67
CA ALA A 34 -12.49 -13.33 -5.75
C ALA A 34 -12.87 -14.08 -4.46
N THR A 35 -11.87 -14.43 -3.64
CA THR A 35 -12.05 -15.25 -2.43
C THR A 35 -12.10 -14.41 -1.15
N VAL A 36 -11.33 -13.33 -1.04
CA VAL A 36 -11.29 -12.52 0.19
C VAL A 36 -12.54 -11.61 0.25
N PRO A 37 -13.45 -11.80 1.23
CA PRO A 37 -14.69 -11.03 1.34
C PRO A 37 -14.39 -9.61 1.87
N ARG A 38 -14.39 -8.61 0.99
CA ARG A 38 -14.02 -7.22 1.34
C ARG A 38 -14.88 -6.64 2.47
N GLU A 39 -16.15 -7.01 2.51
CA GLU A 39 -17.15 -6.61 3.49
C GLU A 39 -16.80 -7.02 4.93
N ASP A 40 -16.04 -8.09 5.11
CA ASP A 40 -15.61 -8.55 6.44
C ASP A 40 -14.50 -7.67 7.04
N PHE A 41 -13.89 -6.79 6.23
CA PHE A 41 -12.79 -5.91 6.64
C PHE A 41 -13.20 -4.44 6.78
N LEU A 42 -14.50 -4.16 6.72
CA LEU A 42 -15.09 -2.83 6.82
C LEU A 42 -16.02 -2.75 8.03
N ASP A 43 -16.26 -1.53 8.53
CA ASP A 43 -17.24 -1.32 9.59
C ASP A 43 -18.66 -1.71 9.10
N PRO A 44 -19.59 -2.08 10.01
CA PRO A 44 -20.98 -2.33 9.64
C PRO A 44 -21.62 -1.13 8.94
N PRO A 45 -22.60 -1.34 8.04
CA PRO A 45 -23.27 -0.25 7.36
C PRO A 45 -24.03 0.66 8.36
N PRO A 46 -24.29 1.94 8.01
CA PRO A 46 -24.05 2.55 6.71
C PRO A 46 -22.56 2.82 6.43
N TRP A 47 -22.08 2.35 5.28
CA TRP A 47 -20.72 2.64 4.83
C TRP A 47 -20.61 4.06 4.31
N ARG A 48 -19.42 4.65 4.47
CA ARG A 48 -19.12 5.99 3.96
C ARG A 48 -18.06 5.91 2.87
N MET A 49 -18.41 6.36 1.68
CA MET A 49 -17.54 6.32 0.51
C MET A 49 -16.87 7.68 0.30
N ALA A 50 -15.57 7.67 0.02
CA ALA A 50 -14.87 8.90 -0.31
C ALA A 50 -15.36 9.45 -1.65
N ASN A 51 -15.52 10.77 -1.72
CA ASN A 51 -15.77 11.53 -2.93
C ASN A 51 -14.76 12.69 -3.01
N GLY A 52 -14.78 13.46 -4.11
CA GLY A 52 -13.87 14.59 -4.29
C GLY A 52 -13.97 15.69 -3.19
N ALA A 53 -15.03 15.68 -2.39
CA ALA A 53 -15.31 16.66 -1.34
C ALA A 53 -15.14 16.14 0.10
N GLY A 54 -14.93 14.83 0.31
CA GLY A 54 -14.94 14.23 1.64
C GLY A 54 -15.46 12.79 1.62
N TYR A 55 -16.35 12.45 2.55
CA TYR A 55 -17.04 11.16 2.59
C TYR A 55 -18.55 11.36 2.63
N GLN A 56 -19.27 10.52 1.89
CA GLN A 56 -20.74 10.52 1.87
C GLN A 56 -21.26 9.14 2.24
N ASP A 57 -22.44 9.11 2.85
CA ASP A 57 -23.12 7.87 3.18
C ASP A 57 -23.53 7.15 1.89
N MET A 58 -23.34 5.83 1.89
CA MET A 58 -23.80 4.99 0.80
C MET A 58 -25.30 4.73 0.96
N PRO A 59 -26.10 4.83 -0.13
CA PRO A 59 -27.56 4.74 -0.06
C PRO A 59 -28.09 3.31 0.14
N SER A 60 -27.21 2.30 0.22
CA SER A 60 -27.55 0.89 0.38
C SER A 60 -26.70 0.27 1.48
N THR A 61 -27.24 -0.75 2.13
CA THR A 61 -26.53 -1.60 3.11
C THR A 61 -26.23 -2.99 2.54
N ASP A 62 -26.54 -3.25 1.27
CA ASP A 62 -26.19 -4.50 0.61
C ASP A 62 -24.68 -4.50 0.24
N PRO A 63 -23.90 -5.50 0.68
CA PRO A 63 -22.45 -5.57 0.42
C PRO A 63 -22.06 -5.50 -1.06
N VAL A 64 -22.97 -5.77 -2.00
CA VAL A 64 -22.70 -5.63 -3.45
C VAL A 64 -22.07 -4.29 -3.82
N ILE A 65 -22.44 -3.22 -3.10
CA ILE A 65 -21.93 -1.86 -3.37
C ILE A 65 -20.47 -1.66 -2.93
N LEU A 66 -19.87 -2.63 -2.26
CA LEU A 66 -18.45 -2.64 -1.90
C LEU A 66 -17.58 -3.23 -3.02
N TYR A 67 -18.20 -3.90 -4.01
CA TYR A 67 -17.53 -4.55 -5.13
C TYR A 67 -17.35 -3.61 -6.32
N GLN A 68 -16.70 -2.48 -6.04
CA GLN A 68 -16.37 -1.43 -6.99
C GLN A 68 -15.04 -0.78 -6.59
N ASP A 69 -14.39 -0.12 -7.56
CA ASP A 69 -13.12 0.58 -7.32
C ASP A 69 -13.34 1.94 -6.63
N VAL A 70 -13.70 1.87 -5.35
CA VAL A 70 -14.00 3.02 -4.50
C VAL A 70 -13.25 2.91 -3.18
N LEU A 71 -13.11 4.05 -2.49
CA LEU A 71 -12.53 4.11 -1.15
C LEU A 71 -13.65 4.13 -0.12
N ILE A 72 -13.60 3.21 0.84
CA ILE A 72 -14.53 3.16 1.99
C ILE A 72 -13.78 3.61 3.24
N ALA A 73 -14.38 4.50 4.02
CA ALA A 73 -13.77 5.03 5.24
C ALA A 73 -13.50 3.91 6.26
N LEU A 74 -12.34 3.98 6.90
CA LEU A 74 -12.03 3.20 8.11
C LEU A 74 -11.96 4.13 9.32
N GLN A 75 -11.35 5.31 9.16
CA GLN A 75 -11.33 6.39 10.15
C GLN A 75 -11.40 7.74 9.42
N GLU A 76 -12.62 8.24 9.20
CA GLU A 76 -12.85 9.49 8.44
C GLU A 76 -12.09 10.69 9.03
N GLY A 77 -12.10 10.86 10.35
CA GLY A 77 -11.45 11.98 11.03
C GLY A 77 -9.93 12.07 10.76
N ARG A 78 -9.32 10.94 10.38
CA ARG A 78 -7.90 10.83 10.00
C ARG A 78 -7.70 10.60 8.50
N GLN A 79 -8.79 10.63 7.73
CA GLN A 79 -8.85 10.36 6.29
C GLN A 79 -8.34 8.98 5.88
N VAL A 80 -8.32 8.03 6.83
CA VAL A 80 -7.94 6.63 6.56
C VAL A 80 -9.12 5.90 5.91
N ASN A 81 -8.84 5.21 4.82
CA ASN A 81 -9.78 4.41 4.06
C ASN A 81 -9.16 3.05 3.72
N ASN A 82 -9.98 2.16 3.19
CA ASN A 82 -9.57 0.80 2.87
C ASN A 82 -8.75 0.68 1.56
N GLY A 83 -8.29 1.79 0.96
CA GLY A 83 -7.49 1.82 -0.28
C GLY A 83 -8.29 1.62 -1.57
N SER A 84 -7.73 2.04 -2.72
CA SER A 84 -8.35 1.81 -4.04
C SER A 84 -8.06 0.38 -4.50
N PRO A 85 -9.09 -0.46 -4.67
CA PRO A 85 -8.92 -1.82 -5.15
C PRO A 85 -8.05 -1.99 -6.39
N SER A 86 -8.20 -1.14 -7.41
CA SER A 86 -7.41 -1.28 -8.63
C SER A 86 -5.94 -0.87 -8.41
N LEU A 87 -5.68 0.19 -7.65
CA LEU A 87 -4.31 0.56 -7.26
C LEU A 87 -3.63 -0.59 -6.49
N HIS A 88 -4.35 -1.23 -5.57
CA HIS A 88 -3.81 -2.36 -4.82
C HIS A 88 -3.66 -3.63 -5.67
N ALA A 89 -4.52 -3.85 -6.67
CA ALA A 89 -4.30 -4.89 -7.68
C ALA A 89 -2.98 -4.64 -8.45
N LEU A 90 -2.71 -3.39 -8.88
CA LEU A 90 -1.44 -3.03 -9.50
C LEU A 90 -0.25 -3.28 -8.57
N GLY A 91 -0.35 -2.84 -7.31
CA GLY A 91 0.69 -3.05 -6.31
C GLY A 91 0.99 -4.53 -6.09
N LEU A 92 -0.03 -5.33 -5.74
CA LEU A 92 0.14 -6.75 -5.46
C LEU A 92 0.64 -7.53 -6.67
N HIS A 93 0.22 -7.16 -7.89
CA HIS A 93 0.75 -7.75 -9.13
C HIS A 93 2.26 -7.52 -9.28
N TRP A 94 2.73 -6.28 -9.09
CA TRP A 94 4.15 -5.96 -9.19
C TRP A 94 4.98 -6.45 -8.00
N LEU A 95 4.37 -6.56 -6.82
CA LEU A 95 4.99 -7.17 -5.65
C LEU A 95 5.21 -8.67 -5.90
N ALA A 96 4.31 -9.29 -6.66
CA ALA A 96 4.34 -10.70 -7.05
C ALA A 96 4.68 -11.66 -5.89
N PRO A 97 3.90 -11.72 -4.78
CA PRO A 97 4.17 -12.63 -3.67
C PRO A 97 4.14 -14.10 -4.13
N GLN A 98 5.14 -14.87 -3.70
CA GLN A 98 5.29 -16.28 -4.02
C GLN A 98 4.89 -17.16 -2.84
N SER A 99 4.45 -18.38 -3.14
CA SER A 99 4.10 -19.36 -2.10
C SER A 99 5.31 -19.64 -1.22
N GLY A 100 5.14 -19.62 0.10
CA GLY A 100 6.20 -19.84 1.08
C GLY A 100 7.00 -18.60 1.47
N GLU A 101 6.74 -17.44 0.87
CA GLU A 101 7.45 -16.20 1.20
C GLU A 101 7.05 -15.62 2.55
N THR A 102 7.99 -14.85 3.13
CA THR A 102 7.73 -13.97 4.26
C THR A 102 7.40 -12.58 3.76
N ALA A 103 6.18 -12.12 4.01
CA ALA A 103 5.71 -10.78 3.66
C ALA A 103 5.55 -9.88 4.89
N CYS A 104 5.78 -8.58 4.71
CA CYS A 104 5.51 -7.54 5.70
C CYS A 104 4.58 -6.48 5.09
N HIS A 105 3.35 -6.39 5.57
CA HIS A 105 2.39 -5.37 5.19
C HIS A 105 2.40 -4.25 6.23
N ILE A 106 2.65 -3.02 5.79
CA ILE A 106 2.88 -1.86 6.65
C ILE A 106 1.77 -0.83 6.40
N GLY A 107 0.97 -0.54 7.42
CA GLY A 107 -0.31 0.17 7.30
C GLY A 107 -1.44 -0.79 6.96
N ALA A 108 -1.63 -1.82 7.79
CA ALA A 108 -2.58 -2.90 7.53
C ALA A 108 -4.06 -2.45 7.52
N GLY A 109 -4.39 -1.34 8.19
CA GLY A 109 -5.76 -0.83 8.31
C GLY A 109 -6.69 -1.89 8.88
N GLY A 110 -7.82 -2.14 8.20
CA GLY A 110 -8.77 -3.20 8.58
C GLY A 110 -8.33 -4.63 8.23
N GLY A 111 -7.22 -4.80 7.49
CA GLY A 111 -6.65 -6.12 7.16
C GLY A 111 -6.96 -6.68 5.77
N TYR A 112 -7.77 -6.02 4.94
CA TYR A 112 -8.21 -6.57 3.64
C TYR A 112 -7.07 -6.99 2.72
N TYR A 113 -6.07 -6.12 2.52
CA TYR A 113 -4.91 -6.46 1.67
C TYR A 113 -3.92 -7.39 2.37
N THR A 114 -3.92 -7.47 3.71
CA THR A 114 -3.19 -8.50 4.45
C THR A 114 -3.76 -9.88 4.14
N ALA A 115 -5.09 -10.03 4.13
CA ALA A 115 -5.75 -11.27 3.79
C ALA A 115 -5.43 -11.73 2.35
N MET A 116 -5.33 -10.78 1.41
CA MET A 116 -4.85 -11.08 0.05
C MET A 116 -3.39 -11.55 0.04
N LEU A 117 -2.51 -10.86 0.75
CA LEU A 117 -1.10 -11.27 0.87
C LEU A 117 -0.99 -12.68 1.48
N SER A 118 -1.76 -12.97 2.53
CA SER A 118 -1.85 -14.28 3.17
C SER A 118 -2.25 -15.37 2.18
N HIS A 119 -3.27 -15.11 1.35
CA HIS A 119 -3.68 -16.03 0.30
C HIS A 119 -2.59 -16.23 -0.76
N LEU A 120 -1.89 -15.17 -1.15
CA LEU A 120 -0.86 -15.21 -2.18
C LEU A 120 0.39 -15.96 -1.71
N VAL A 121 0.87 -15.73 -0.49
CA VAL A 121 2.01 -16.47 0.08
C VAL A 121 1.65 -17.90 0.52
N GLY A 122 0.36 -18.19 0.64
CA GLY A 122 -0.15 -19.51 0.99
C GLY A 122 0.17 -19.94 2.43
N SER A 123 -0.34 -21.10 2.84
CA SER A 123 -0.22 -21.61 4.21
C SER A 123 1.22 -21.93 4.65
N GLY A 124 2.15 -22.09 3.71
CA GLY A 124 3.58 -22.26 3.99
C GLY A 124 4.35 -20.95 4.10
N GLY A 125 3.74 -19.82 3.75
CA GLY A 125 4.32 -18.47 3.93
C GLY A 125 3.87 -17.83 5.23
N HIS A 126 4.29 -16.59 5.46
CA HIS A 126 3.95 -15.81 6.65
C HIS A 126 3.74 -14.34 6.28
N VAL A 127 2.80 -13.67 6.96
CA VAL A 127 2.55 -12.23 6.78
C VAL A 127 2.56 -11.51 8.12
N ALA A 128 3.52 -10.62 8.33
CA ALA A 128 3.48 -9.65 9.42
C ALA A 128 2.68 -8.41 8.96
N ALA A 129 1.60 -8.09 9.65
CA ALA A 129 0.72 -6.96 9.38
C ALA A 129 0.89 -5.89 10.46
N ILE A 130 1.56 -4.81 10.10
CA ILE A 130 1.89 -3.72 11.01
C ILE A 130 0.86 -2.60 10.87
N GLU A 131 0.22 -2.24 11.96
CA GLU A 131 -0.73 -1.13 12.03
C GLU A 131 -0.34 -0.18 13.16
N TYR A 132 -0.33 1.13 12.89
CA TYR A 132 0.10 2.14 13.85
C TYR A 132 -1.02 2.47 14.85
N ASP A 133 -2.26 2.47 14.38
CA ASP A 133 -3.41 2.83 15.20
C ASP A 133 -3.93 1.64 16.01
N TRP A 134 -4.10 1.82 17.31
CA TRP A 134 -4.51 0.75 18.22
C TRP A 134 -5.91 0.21 17.90
N ASP A 135 -6.88 1.06 17.58
CA ASP A 135 -8.24 0.63 17.25
C ASP A 135 -8.26 -0.15 15.92
N LEU A 136 -7.55 0.32 14.90
CA LEU A 136 -7.43 -0.41 13.63
C LEU A 136 -6.67 -1.72 13.79
N ALA A 137 -5.60 -1.77 14.59
CA ALA A 137 -4.86 -3.00 14.87
C ALA A 137 -5.76 -4.03 15.57
N ALA A 138 -6.58 -3.62 16.55
CA ALA A 138 -7.53 -4.50 17.21
C ALA A 138 -8.59 -5.04 16.23
N ARG A 139 -9.09 -4.21 15.31
CA ARG A 139 -10.00 -4.65 14.23
C ARG A 139 -9.31 -5.63 13.29
N ALA A 140 -8.08 -5.33 12.87
CA ALA A 140 -7.30 -6.21 12.01
C ALA A 140 -7.07 -7.59 12.66
N VAL A 141 -6.78 -7.64 13.97
CA VAL A 141 -6.68 -8.91 14.72
C VAL A 141 -7.97 -9.72 14.60
N ALA A 142 -9.13 -9.09 14.80
CA ALA A 142 -10.41 -9.78 14.70
C ALA A 142 -10.70 -10.26 13.27
N ASN A 143 -10.52 -9.39 12.28
CA ASN A 143 -10.81 -9.70 10.87
C ASN A 143 -9.85 -10.75 10.29
N LEU A 144 -8.60 -10.78 10.77
CA LEU A 144 -7.57 -11.69 10.28
C LEU A 144 -7.47 -13.00 11.08
N ALA A 145 -8.29 -13.19 12.12
CA ALA A 145 -8.31 -14.43 12.90
C ALA A 145 -8.45 -15.73 12.08
N PRO A 146 -9.19 -15.76 10.94
CA PRO A 146 -9.25 -16.95 10.08
C PRO A 146 -7.96 -17.25 9.29
N TYR A 147 -7.01 -16.32 9.25
CA TYR A 147 -5.80 -16.41 8.43
C TYR A 147 -4.61 -16.86 9.29
N GLY A 148 -4.47 -18.17 9.48
CA GLY A 148 -3.50 -18.75 10.43
C GLY A 148 -2.02 -18.51 10.13
N ASN A 149 -1.68 -17.91 8.99
CA ASN A 149 -0.32 -17.50 8.61
C ASN A 149 -0.08 -15.98 8.75
N VAL A 150 -0.97 -15.26 9.43
CA VAL A 150 -0.87 -13.81 9.64
C VAL A 150 -0.58 -13.51 11.11
N GLU A 151 0.37 -12.62 11.35
CA GLU A 151 0.60 -11.98 12.65
C GLU A 151 0.27 -10.49 12.52
N VAL A 152 -0.57 -9.97 13.42
CA VAL A 152 -0.89 -8.53 13.47
C VAL A 152 -0.10 -7.89 14.62
N VAL A 153 0.62 -6.82 14.31
CA VAL A 153 1.42 -6.05 15.26
C VAL A 153 0.92 -4.61 15.29
N CYS A 154 0.52 -4.14 16.47
CA CYS A 154 0.30 -2.72 16.71
C CYS A 154 1.65 -2.03 16.92
N GLY A 155 2.12 -1.21 15.98
CA GLY A 155 3.46 -0.62 16.06
C GLY A 155 3.83 0.35 14.95
N ASN A 156 5.01 0.95 15.09
CA ASN A 156 5.56 1.88 14.12
C ASN A 156 6.08 1.15 12.87
N GLY A 157 5.35 1.26 11.77
CA GLY A 157 5.73 0.64 10.50
C GLY A 157 7.09 1.02 9.94
N LEU A 158 7.69 2.14 10.38
CA LEU A 158 9.05 2.54 9.99
C LEU A 158 10.15 1.72 10.68
N GLU A 159 9.80 0.89 11.67
CA GLU A 159 10.70 0.01 12.41
C GLU A 159 10.55 -1.47 12.01
N TRP A 160 9.75 -1.74 10.97
CA TRP A 160 9.47 -3.08 10.45
C TRP A 160 9.82 -3.19 8.97
N PRO A 161 10.10 -4.38 8.43
CA PRO A 161 10.22 -5.64 9.17
C PRO A 161 11.48 -5.65 10.05
N GLN A 162 11.48 -6.44 11.12
CA GLN A 162 12.63 -6.59 12.04
C GLN A 162 13.62 -7.69 11.61
N SER A 163 13.27 -8.45 10.58
CA SER A 163 14.07 -9.50 9.95
C SER A 163 13.90 -9.44 8.44
N PRO A 164 14.77 -10.11 7.65
CA PRO A 164 14.62 -10.13 6.20
C PRO A 164 13.23 -10.59 5.74
N ALA A 165 12.62 -9.85 4.82
CA ALA A 165 11.34 -10.18 4.20
C ALA A 165 11.46 -10.23 2.67
N ASP A 166 10.77 -11.18 2.04
CA ASP A 166 10.76 -11.34 0.59
C ASP A 166 9.87 -10.28 -0.07
N ALA A 167 8.76 -9.91 0.57
CA ALA A 167 7.79 -8.95 0.06
C ALA A 167 7.44 -7.91 1.13
N ILE A 168 7.71 -6.63 0.86
CA ILE A 168 7.33 -5.52 1.76
C ILE A 168 6.32 -4.64 1.05
N TYR A 169 5.16 -4.42 1.66
CA TYR A 169 4.06 -3.68 1.06
C TYR A 169 3.65 -2.54 1.98
N VAL A 170 3.79 -1.30 1.54
CA VAL A 170 3.53 -0.10 2.35
C VAL A 170 2.31 0.65 1.82
N ASN A 171 1.39 1.00 2.72
CA ASN A 171 0.09 1.59 2.38
C ASN A 171 -0.14 2.99 3.00
N PHE A 172 0.91 3.80 3.08
CA PHE A 172 0.82 5.23 3.41
C PHE A 172 1.93 6.02 2.72
N GLY A 173 1.72 7.32 2.54
CA GLY A 173 2.68 8.21 1.90
C GLY A 173 3.85 8.55 2.82
N VAL A 174 5.06 8.47 2.28
CA VAL A 174 6.30 8.92 2.93
C VAL A 174 7.15 9.74 1.97
N HIS A 175 7.99 10.64 2.48
CA HIS A 175 8.94 11.41 1.65
C HIS A 175 10.23 10.64 1.35
N ARG A 176 10.45 9.50 2.00
CA ARG A 176 11.65 8.67 1.90
C ARG A 176 11.34 7.23 2.36
N PRO A 177 11.92 6.18 1.77
CA PRO A 177 11.78 4.82 2.31
C PRO A 177 12.43 4.68 3.70
N ALA A 178 11.79 3.95 4.61
CA ALA A 178 12.37 3.68 5.93
C ALA A 178 13.60 2.76 5.82
N GLU A 179 14.53 2.87 6.76
CA GLU A 179 15.75 2.05 6.74
C GLU A 179 15.45 0.56 6.81
N THR A 180 14.53 0.17 7.70
CA THR A 180 14.13 -1.23 7.85
C THR A 180 13.52 -1.80 6.57
N TRP A 181 12.87 -0.99 5.74
CA TRP A 181 12.27 -1.46 4.49
C TRP A 181 13.32 -1.85 3.47
N VAL A 182 14.43 -1.10 3.41
CA VAL A 182 15.49 -1.33 2.42
C VAL A 182 16.50 -2.33 2.95
N ASP A 183 16.95 -2.17 4.20
CA ASP A 183 18.02 -2.96 4.79
C ASP A 183 17.57 -4.41 5.06
N ASN A 184 16.31 -4.59 5.49
CA ASN A 184 15.70 -5.91 5.71
C ASN A 184 14.91 -6.42 4.50
N LEU A 185 15.07 -5.83 3.31
CA LEU A 185 14.58 -6.46 2.09
C LEU A 185 15.46 -7.68 1.78
N ALA A 186 14.93 -8.89 1.69
CA ALA A 186 15.72 -10.07 1.33
C ALA A 186 16.38 -9.91 -0.05
N ILE A 187 17.48 -10.61 -0.33
CA ILE A 187 18.05 -10.65 -1.68
C ILE A 187 17.03 -11.31 -2.61
N GLY A 188 16.68 -10.65 -3.72
CA GLY A 188 15.57 -11.06 -4.59
C GLY A 188 14.21 -10.53 -4.14
N GLY A 189 14.13 -9.97 -2.93
CA GLY A 189 12.93 -9.40 -2.36
C GLY A 189 12.47 -8.12 -3.05
N ARG A 190 11.18 -7.82 -2.90
CA ARG A 190 10.49 -6.68 -3.51
C ARG A 190 9.83 -5.83 -2.44
N LEU A 191 10.06 -4.52 -2.51
CA LEU A 191 9.41 -3.50 -1.69
C LEU A 191 8.54 -2.66 -2.61
N ILE A 192 7.28 -2.48 -2.24
CA ILE A 192 6.42 -1.48 -2.85
C ILE A 192 6.03 -0.45 -1.81
N PHE A 193 6.27 0.82 -2.13
CA PHE A 193 5.89 1.92 -1.25
C PHE A 193 5.47 3.19 -2.01
N PRO A 194 4.59 4.02 -1.42
CA PRO A 194 4.22 5.32 -1.96
C PRO A 194 5.23 6.38 -1.53
N LEU A 195 6.06 6.83 -2.48
CA LEU A 195 6.87 8.03 -2.29
C LEU A 195 6.01 9.26 -2.59
N CYS A 196 5.87 10.15 -1.62
CA CYS A 196 4.88 11.22 -1.63
C CYS A 196 5.46 12.53 -1.09
N ALA A 197 5.00 13.65 -1.68
CA ALA A 197 5.10 14.96 -1.04
C ALA A 197 3.81 15.26 -0.27
N PRO A 198 3.88 15.71 0.99
CA PRO A 198 2.69 15.98 1.78
C PRO A 198 1.93 17.20 1.24
N SER A 199 0.60 17.16 1.34
CA SER A 199 -0.21 18.36 1.11
C SER A 199 -0.03 19.34 2.26
N ARG A 200 -0.13 20.63 1.96
CA ARG A 200 0.12 21.73 2.89
C ARG A 200 -0.94 22.81 2.76
N ASP A 201 -1.20 23.54 3.84
CA ASP A 201 -1.98 24.79 3.79
C ASP A 201 -1.10 26.00 3.42
N GLY A 202 -1.69 27.20 3.39
CA GLY A 202 -0.97 28.44 3.07
C GLY A 202 0.11 28.85 4.08
N ASN A 203 0.19 28.17 5.22
CA ASN A 203 1.17 28.39 6.29
C ASN A 203 2.17 27.22 6.41
N ASP A 204 2.26 26.36 5.40
CA ASP A 204 3.07 25.14 5.37
C ASP A 204 2.70 24.07 6.43
N ASN A 205 1.54 24.17 7.09
CA ASN A 205 1.07 23.09 7.96
C ASN A 205 0.70 21.87 7.12
N LEU A 206 1.17 20.69 7.54
CA LEU A 206 0.88 19.44 6.84
C LEU A 206 -0.61 19.09 6.95
N ARG A 207 -1.16 18.58 5.84
CA ARG A 207 -2.50 18.00 5.77
C ARG A 207 -2.41 16.47 5.83
N PRO A 208 -3.50 15.76 6.19
CA PRO A 208 -3.48 14.30 6.37
C PRO A 208 -3.24 13.47 5.10
N ARG A 209 -3.13 14.08 3.91
CA ARG A 209 -2.93 13.39 2.63
C ARG A 209 -1.75 13.96 1.86
N SER A 210 -1.13 13.13 1.03
CA SER A 210 -0.15 13.59 0.05
C SER A 210 -0.78 14.51 -1.00
N ALA A 211 -0.04 15.52 -1.46
CA ALA A 211 -0.45 16.33 -2.62
C ALA A 211 -0.14 15.61 -3.95
N ARG A 212 1.00 14.92 -3.98
CA ARG A 212 1.51 14.16 -5.12
C ARG A 212 2.28 12.96 -4.59
N GLY A 213 2.29 11.89 -5.37
CA GLY A 213 3.11 10.73 -5.08
C GLY A 213 3.22 9.79 -6.26
N GLY A 214 4.18 8.90 -6.15
CA GLY A 214 4.38 7.79 -7.05
C GLY A 214 4.45 6.49 -6.27
N PHE A 215 3.87 5.45 -6.83
CA PHE A 215 4.03 4.11 -6.30
C PHE A 215 5.29 3.50 -6.90
N PHE A 216 6.27 3.18 -6.06
CA PHE A 216 7.56 2.68 -6.50
C PHE A 216 7.75 1.22 -6.08
N LEU A 217 8.26 0.42 -7.02
CA LEU A 217 8.78 -0.92 -6.78
C LEU A 217 10.30 -0.82 -6.63
N ILE A 218 10.83 -1.36 -5.54
CA ILE A 218 12.24 -1.59 -5.31
C ILE A 218 12.47 -3.10 -5.28
N GLN A 219 13.49 -3.59 -6.00
CA GLN A 219 13.89 -4.98 -5.95
C GLN A 219 15.37 -5.06 -5.56
N ARG A 220 15.66 -5.80 -4.48
CA ARG A 220 17.05 -6.04 -4.06
C ARG A 220 17.68 -7.10 -4.95
N THR A 221 18.83 -6.79 -5.52
CA THR A 221 19.69 -7.74 -6.22
C THR A 221 20.99 -7.89 -5.43
N PRO A 222 21.88 -8.84 -5.80
CA PRO A 222 23.22 -8.86 -5.24
C PRO A 222 23.95 -7.53 -5.51
N GLY A 223 24.18 -6.77 -4.44
CA GLY A 223 24.98 -5.54 -4.45
C GLY A 223 24.29 -4.25 -4.95
N HIS A 224 23.02 -4.27 -5.35
CA HIS A 224 22.29 -3.04 -5.73
C HIS A 224 20.77 -3.18 -5.57
N TYR A 225 20.04 -2.07 -5.79
CA TYR A 225 18.58 -2.03 -5.76
C TYR A 225 18.05 -1.51 -7.10
N ARG A 226 17.26 -2.32 -7.80
CA ARG A 226 16.49 -1.85 -8.96
C ARG A 226 15.28 -1.08 -8.46
N ALA A 227 14.91 -0.03 -9.17
CA ALA A 227 13.72 0.76 -8.88
C ALA A 227 12.85 0.90 -10.13
N ARG A 228 11.55 1.06 -9.94
CA ARG A 228 10.59 1.33 -11.01
C ARG A 228 9.43 2.15 -10.46
N TYR A 229 9.08 3.21 -11.18
CA TYR A 229 7.80 3.89 -10.99
C TYR A 229 6.66 3.09 -11.63
N LEU A 230 5.58 2.86 -10.87
CA LEU A 230 4.42 2.08 -11.32
C LEU A 230 3.24 2.96 -11.73
N SER A 231 2.85 3.91 -10.88
CA SER A 231 1.67 4.75 -11.10
C SER A 231 1.68 6.02 -10.22
N PRO A 232 0.94 7.07 -10.62
CA PRO A 232 0.70 8.20 -9.73
C PRO A 232 -0.23 7.76 -8.60
N THR A 233 -0.02 8.28 -7.40
CA THR A 233 -0.84 7.90 -6.25
C THR A 233 -1.02 9.02 -5.24
N VAL A 234 -2.08 8.89 -4.44
CA VAL A 234 -2.40 9.73 -3.29
C VAL A 234 -2.71 8.83 -2.11
N PHE A 235 -1.97 9.00 -1.02
CA PHE A 235 -2.15 8.24 0.21
C PHE A 235 -2.36 9.17 1.41
N VAL A 236 -2.91 8.61 2.49
CA VAL A 236 -2.82 9.21 3.82
C VAL A 236 -1.34 9.38 4.20
N TRP A 237 -0.99 10.48 4.87
CA TRP A 237 0.38 10.74 5.28
C TRP A 237 0.77 9.90 6.49
N GLY A 238 1.94 9.26 6.46
CA GLY A 238 2.43 8.47 7.59
C GLY A 238 2.72 9.34 8.80
N HIS A 239 2.08 9.05 9.95
CA HIS A 239 2.24 9.86 11.16
C HIS A 239 3.69 9.89 11.70
N GLY A 240 4.40 8.76 11.59
CA GLY A 240 5.81 8.67 11.97
C GLY A 240 6.80 9.22 10.93
N ALA A 241 6.33 9.56 9.72
CA ALA A 241 7.21 10.01 8.65
C ALA A 241 7.52 11.51 8.80
N SER A 242 8.72 11.83 9.27
CA SER A 242 9.19 13.20 9.49
C SER A 242 10.36 13.56 8.58
N GLY A 243 10.24 14.70 7.91
CA GLY A 243 11.29 15.37 7.15
C GLY A 243 11.15 16.88 7.29
N THR A 244 11.93 17.65 6.53
CA THR A 244 11.86 19.12 6.53
C THR A 244 10.93 19.65 5.43
N ILE A 245 10.43 20.87 5.61
CA ILE A 245 9.64 21.57 4.58
C ILE A 245 10.42 21.70 3.27
N GLU A 246 11.74 21.87 3.34
CA GLU A 246 12.60 21.94 2.16
C GLU A 246 12.63 20.61 1.39
N THR A 247 12.87 19.49 2.08
CA THR A 247 12.79 18.14 1.47
C THR A 247 11.45 17.90 0.80
N TYR A 248 10.35 18.31 1.43
CA TYR A 248 9.00 18.19 0.85
C TYR A 248 8.81 19.05 -0.41
N ARG A 249 9.37 20.27 -0.44
CA ARG A 249 9.32 21.15 -1.62
C ARG A 249 10.14 20.60 -2.78
N VAL A 250 11.33 20.11 -2.51
CA VAL A 250 12.20 19.50 -3.54
C VAL A 250 11.50 18.28 -4.13
N LEU A 251 10.91 17.42 -3.30
CA LEU A 251 10.17 16.24 -3.77
C LEU A 251 8.91 16.61 -4.56
N ASP A 252 8.11 17.59 -4.11
CA ASP A 252 6.95 18.08 -4.89
C ASP A 252 7.39 18.65 -6.25
N SER A 253 8.51 19.37 -6.29
CA SER A 253 9.08 19.91 -7.54
C SER A 253 9.51 18.80 -8.50
N ALA A 254 10.19 17.76 -8.01
CA ALA A 254 10.58 16.60 -8.81
C ALA A 254 9.36 15.89 -9.43
N PHE A 255 8.28 15.69 -8.65
CA PHE A 255 7.04 15.14 -9.19
C PHE A 255 6.39 16.02 -10.27
N ARG A 256 6.41 17.34 -10.11
CA ARG A 256 5.85 18.28 -11.10
C ARG A 256 6.64 18.30 -12.41
N GLN A 257 7.95 18.13 -12.34
CA GLN A 257 8.83 18.06 -13.52
C GLN A 257 8.66 16.74 -14.28
N GLY A 258 8.06 15.72 -13.66
CA GLY A 258 7.88 14.41 -14.27
C GLY A 258 9.19 13.63 -14.36
N GLY A 259 9.30 12.73 -15.33
CA GLY A 259 10.51 11.96 -15.56
C GLY A 259 10.68 10.71 -14.68
N MET A 260 9.81 10.49 -13.69
CA MET A 260 9.82 9.32 -12.80
C MET A 260 9.73 7.98 -13.55
N GLY A 261 9.13 7.95 -14.75
CA GLY A 261 9.08 6.76 -15.60
C GLY A 261 10.45 6.29 -16.11
N ARG A 262 11.50 7.11 -15.97
CA ARG A 262 12.90 6.76 -16.31
C ARG A 262 13.67 6.17 -15.13
N VAL A 263 13.09 6.15 -13.93
CA VAL A 263 13.74 5.60 -12.74
C VAL A 263 13.95 4.10 -12.91
N THR A 264 15.18 3.66 -12.70
CA THR A 264 15.68 2.29 -12.84
C THR A 264 16.43 1.78 -11.61
N ARG A 265 16.94 2.67 -10.74
CA ARG A 265 17.75 2.27 -9.58
C ARG A 265 17.46 3.11 -8.34
N LEU A 266 17.55 2.46 -7.18
CA LEU A 266 17.66 3.13 -5.88
C LEU A 266 19.13 3.10 -5.46
N ARG A 267 19.72 4.29 -5.26
CA ARG A 267 20.96 4.47 -4.52
C ARG A 267 20.62 4.51 -3.03
N TRP A 268 21.35 3.76 -2.22
CA TRP A 268 21.05 3.62 -0.79
C TRP A 268 22.32 3.56 0.04
N LYS A 269 22.45 4.45 1.03
CA LYS A 269 23.61 4.59 1.92
C LYS A 269 24.94 4.73 1.16
N GLU A 270 24.89 5.41 0.02
CA GLU A 270 26.03 5.73 -0.84
C GLU A 270 26.05 7.24 -1.11
N PRO A 271 27.20 7.87 -1.43
CA PRO A 271 27.27 9.30 -1.74
C PRO A 271 26.42 9.70 -2.95
N LYS A 272 25.89 10.92 -2.93
CA LYS A 272 25.14 11.52 -4.02
C LYS A 272 25.85 11.41 -5.38
N GLN A 273 25.08 11.01 -6.40
CA GLN A 273 25.53 10.91 -7.79
C GLN A 273 24.87 12.00 -8.65
N GLU A 274 25.48 12.29 -9.80
CA GLU A 274 24.88 13.16 -10.82
C GLU A 274 23.74 12.41 -11.55
N ASP A 275 22.83 13.17 -12.18
CA ASP A 275 21.73 12.64 -13.02
C ASP A 275 20.67 11.76 -12.32
N GLU A 276 20.41 12.00 -11.03
CA GLU A 276 19.30 11.39 -10.30
C GLU A 276 17.97 12.12 -10.53
N TRP A 277 16.87 11.40 -10.77
CA TRP A 277 15.53 11.98 -10.82
C TRP A 277 15.17 12.68 -9.49
N TYR A 278 15.50 12.06 -8.37
CA TYR A 278 15.38 12.62 -7.04
C TYR A 278 16.56 12.20 -6.18
N SER A 279 17.07 13.11 -5.36
CA SER A 279 18.36 12.92 -4.69
C SER A 279 18.42 13.63 -3.34
N GLU A 280 18.77 12.88 -2.30
CA GLU A 280 19.24 13.36 -1.01
C GLU A 280 20.70 12.91 -0.78
N GLU A 281 21.27 13.28 0.37
CA GLU A 281 22.69 13.06 0.70
C GLU A 281 23.10 11.59 0.59
N ASP A 282 22.29 10.69 1.15
CA ASP A 282 22.60 9.26 1.34
C ASP A 282 21.65 8.31 0.60
N TRP A 283 20.66 8.82 -0.13
CA TRP A 283 19.85 8.03 -1.07
C TRP A 283 19.35 8.84 -2.26
N GLY A 284 18.98 8.14 -3.32
CA GLY A 284 18.43 8.77 -4.52
C GLY A 284 17.80 7.75 -5.47
N LEU A 285 17.01 8.24 -6.42
CA LEU A 285 16.39 7.46 -7.48
C LEU A 285 16.98 7.92 -8.81
N LEU A 286 17.66 7.00 -9.50
CA LEU A 286 18.26 7.19 -10.83
C LEU A 286 17.29 6.72 -11.89
#